data_AF-A0A0F9GTJ4-F1
#
_entry.id   AF-A0A0F9GTJ4-F1
#
_cell.length_a   1.000
_cell.length_b   1.000
_cell.length_c   1.000
_cell.angle_alpha   90.00
_cell.angle_beta   90.00
_cell.angle_gamma   90.00
#
_symmetry.space_group_name_H-M   'P 1'
#
loop_
_entity.id
_entity.type
_entity.pdbx_description
1 polymer ?
#
loop_
_entity_poly.entity_id
_entity_poly.type
_entity_poly.pdbx_seq_one_letter_code
_entity_poly.pdbx_strand_id
1 'polypeptide(L)'
;LFASRTRNSISKIKSSRQDLTFGQLKIYYEEAGYKLGNAFAKNLELHTEDGAFNYAAYLLADKNNTSIKVAKYSGSNRADLVESNEYGNECLVKATKQVIDKIALENRTATKITSKERQQFQLWNPIALREAIINAFVHNDYTNEIPPKFEIFADRIEITSAGGLPEGLSKQEFFEGFSVPRNKELMRIFKDLELVEQLGSGIPRILEYYGKDSFGFSENFLRMTFMAKETAIANGGVIGGVIGGVIGGVIGGVIGGVIGGEMSNAIDNATALTKRQKEVLKLIAANTAITYNEIAEDLGINESAVGKHINAIKDKGFLGRKEGTRGYWEVKVSSRKKKD
;
A
#
# COMPACT_ATOMS: atom_id res chain seq x y z
N LEU A 1 4.26 -34.94 -15.85
CA LEU A 1 5.20 -34.15 -16.66
C LEU A 1 6.00 -33.25 -15.74
N PHE A 2 7.16 -33.72 -15.29
CA PHE A 2 8.10 -32.89 -14.55
C PHE A 2 8.80 -31.98 -15.56
N ALA A 3 8.23 -30.80 -15.82
CA ALA A 3 8.95 -29.76 -16.52
C ALA A 3 10.20 -29.43 -15.70
N SER A 4 11.37 -29.56 -16.31
CA SER A 4 12.65 -29.26 -15.70
C SER A 4 12.61 -27.84 -15.11
N ARG A 5 12.72 -27.79 -13.79
CA ARG A 5 12.72 -26.59 -12.94
C ARG A 5 13.97 -25.76 -13.20
N THR A 6 13.94 -24.96 -14.24
CA THR A 6 14.99 -23.98 -14.51
C THR A 6 14.67 -22.73 -13.69
N ARG A 7 15.53 -22.33 -12.76
CA ARG A 7 15.46 -20.99 -12.17
C ARG A 7 15.60 -19.98 -13.33
N ASN A 8 14.48 -19.40 -13.75
CA ASN A 8 14.42 -18.34 -14.75
C ASN A 8 15.04 -17.08 -14.15
N SER A 9 16.35 -16.93 -14.36
CA SER A 9 17.15 -15.80 -13.87
C SER A 9 17.66 -14.99 -15.04
N ILE A 10 17.47 -13.68 -14.99
CA ILE A 10 17.95 -12.76 -16.01
C ILE A 10 19.49 -12.77 -16.15
N SER A 11 20.23 -13.24 -15.14
CA SER A 11 21.67 -13.44 -15.24
C SER A 11 22.11 -14.58 -16.16
N LYS A 12 21.21 -15.50 -16.49
CA LYS A 12 21.47 -16.61 -17.42
C LYS A 12 21.02 -16.30 -18.84
N ILE A 13 20.24 -15.24 -19.04
CA ILE A 13 19.75 -14.84 -20.34
C ILE A 13 20.81 -13.95 -20.98
N LYS A 14 21.29 -14.33 -22.16
CA LYS A 14 22.23 -13.51 -22.93
C LYS A 14 21.53 -12.23 -23.39
N SER A 15 22.19 -11.08 -23.20
CA SER A 15 21.70 -9.80 -23.71
C SER A 15 21.65 -9.82 -25.23
N SER A 16 20.57 -9.25 -25.78
CA SER A 16 20.39 -9.04 -27.24
C SER A 16 21.47 -8.14 -27.85
N ARG A 17 22.10 -7.28 -27.04
CA ARG A 17 23.24 -6.44 -27.41
C ARG A 17 24.46 -6.71 -26.55
N GLN A 18 25.64 -6.62 -27.15
CA GLN A 18 26.91 -6.86 -26.45
C GLN A 18 27.81 -5.61 -26.41
N ASP A 19 27.49 -4.61 -27.21
CA ASP A 19 28.07 -3.27 -27.23
C ASP A 19 27.46 -2.36 -26.14
N LEU A 20 27.36 -2.89 -24.92
CA LEU A 20 26.73 -2.18 -23.79
C LEU A 20 27.68 -1.14 -23.18
N THR A 21 27.12 0.01 -22.80
CA THR A 21 27.78 1.09 -22.08
C THR A 21 27.08 1.33 -20.73
N PHE A 22 27.81 1.82 -19.73
CA PHE A 22 27.34 1.88 -18.34
C PHE A 22 27.74 3.20 -17.64
N GLY A 23 27.83 4.30 -18.38
CA GLY A 23 28.19 5.61 -17.85
C GLY A 23 27.25 6.06 -16.72
N GLN A 24 25.93 5.93 -16.92
CA GLN A 24 24.95 6.34 -15.92
C GLN A 24 25.03 5.51 -14.63
N LEU A 25 25.24 4.18 -14.76
CA LEU A 25 25.41 3.31 -13.60
C LEU A 25 26.68 3.68 -12.81
N LYS A 26 27.78 3.95 -13.52
CA LYS A 26 29.04 4.39 -12.89
C LYS A 26 28.87 5.69 -12.12
N ILE A 27 28.18 6.68 -12.70
CA ILE A 27 27.86 7.95 -12.01
C ILE A 27 27.11 7.67 -10.71
N TYR A 28 26.07 6.82 -10.73
CA TYR A 28 25.32 6.51 -9.51
C TYR A 28 26.15 5.80 -8.43
N TYR A 29 27.03 4.88 -8.82
CA TYR A 29 27.93 4.25 -7.87
C TYR A 29 28.93 5.26 -7.29
N GLU A 30 29.46 6.18 -8.12
CA GLU A 30 30.35 7.25 -7.66
C GLU A 30 29.66 8.21 -6.69
N GLU A 31 28.41 8.60 -6.96
CA GLU A 31 27.57 9.39 -6.05
C GLU A 31 27.33 8.69 -4.70
N ALA A 32 27.19 7.36 -4.71
CA ALA A 32 27.07 6.52 -3.52
C ALA A 32 28.42 6.22 -2.84
N GLY A 33 29.53 6.80 -3.31
CA GLY A 33 30.86 6.65 -2.71
C GLY A 33 31.65 5.42 -3.16
N TYR A 34 31.19 4.70 -4.19
CA TYR A 34 31.85 3.54 -4.75
C TYR A 34 32.57 3.86 -6.07
N LYS A 35 33.72 3.23 -6.32
CA LYS A 35 34.41 3.33 -7.62
C LYS A 35 34.31 2.02 -8.39
N LEU A 36 33.62 2.04 -9.52
CA LEU A 36 33.52 0.89 -10.41
C LEU A 36 34.76 0.80 -11.31
N GLY A 37 35.69 -0.10 -10.96
CA GLY A 37 36.87 -0.41 -11.78
C GLY A 37 36.54 -1.26 -13.02
N ASN A 38 37.57 -1.62 -13.79
CA ASN A 38 37.42 -2.36 -15.05
C ASN A 38 36.73 -3.74 -14.91
N ALA A 39 36.82 -4.36 -13.73
CA ALA A 39 36.19 -5.64 -13.44
C ALA A 39 34.73 -5.52 -12.93
N PHE A 40 34.13 -4.33 -12.91
CA PHE A 40 32.81 -4.12 -12.28
C PHE A 40 31.72 -5.06 -12.82
N ALA A 41 31.67 -5.27 -14.14
CA ALA A 41 30.65 -6.11 -14.75
C ALA A 41 30.75 -7.57 -14.28
N LYS A 42 31.98 -8.08 -14.12
CA LYS A 42 32.20 -9.40 -13.52
C LYS A 42 31.82 -9.40 -12.03
N ASN A 43 32.23 -8.38 -11.29
CA ASN A 43 31.98 -8.29 -9.85
C ASN A 43 30.49 -8.16 -9.51
N LEU A 44 29.70 -7.53 -10.38
CA LEU A 44 28.25 -7.38 -10.28
C LEU A 44 27.48 -8.50 -10.99
N GLU A 45 28.16 -9.56 -11.43
CA GLU A 45 27.54 -10.74 -12.07
C GLU A 45 26.72 -10.38 -13.32
N LEU A 46 27.22 -9.43 -14.12
CA LEU A 46 26.59 -8.94 -15.35
C LEU A 46 27.01 -9.72 -16.61
N HIS A 47 27.78 -10.80 -16.45
CA HIS A 47 28.12 -11.72 -17.52
C HIS A 47 27.46 -13.08 -17.31
N THR A 48 27.12 -13.75 -18.41
CA THR A 48 26.79 -15.18 -18.46
C THR A 48 28.06 -16.03 -18.27
N GLU A 49 27.89 -17.34 -18.10
CA GLU A 49 29.00 -18.29 -17.91
C GLU A 49 29.98 -18.32 -19.10
N ASP A 50 29.51 -18.06 -20.32
CA ASP A 50 30.31 -17.94 -21.55
C ASP A 50 30.96 -16.54 -21.73
N GLY A 51 30.80 -15.64 -20.77
CA GLY A 51 31.44 -14.31 -20.75
C GLY A 51 30.71 -13.22 -21.53
N ALA A 52 29.57 -13.51 -22.15
CA ALA A 52 28.72 -12.49 -22.76
C ALA A 52 28.00 -11.65 -21.70
N PHE A 53 27.60 -10.42 -22.02
CA PHE A 53 26.70 -9.66 -21.15
C PHE A 53 25.35 -10.35 -21.04
N ASN A 54 24.82 -10.41 -19.82
CA ASN A 54 23.50 -10.98 -19.54
C ASN A 54 22.38 -9.93 -19.57
N TYR A 55 21.14 -10.36 -19.40
CA TYR A 55 19.98 -9.49 -19.51
C TYR A 55 19.88 -8.47 -18.34
N ALA A 56 20.45 -8.77 -17.16
CA ALA A 56 20.59 -7.76 -16.12
C ALA A 56 21.51 -6.61 -16.59
N ALA A 57 22.63 -6.94 -17.24
CA ALA A 57 23.51 -5.96 -17.85
C ALA A 57 22.79 -5.12 -18.91
N TYR A 58 21.96 -5.75 -19.74
CA TYR A 58 21.13 -5.05 -20.72
C TYR A 58 20.20 -4.01 -20.07
N LEU A 59 19.48 -4.39 -19.02
CA LEU A 59 18.59 -3.48 -18.28
C LEU A 59 19.36 -2.29 -17.66
N LEU A 60 20.60 -2.52 -17.21
CA LEU A 60 21.42 -1.51 -16.54
C LEU A 60 22.26 -0.64 -17.48
N ALA A 61 22.30 -0.98 -18.77
CA ALA A 61 23.06 -0.25 -19.77
C ALA A 61 22.48 1.16 -20.02
N ASP A 62 23.32 2.08 -20.50
CA ASP A 62 22.94 3.45 -20.86
C ASP A 62 21.85 3.51 -21.94
N LYS A 63 21.74 2.44 -22.74
CA LYS A 63 20.68 2.23 -23.71
C LYS A 63 20.17 0.79 -23.62
N ASN A 64 18.86 0.64 -23.58
CA ASN A 64 18.11 -0.60 -23.79
C ASN A 64 16.81 -0.28 -24.54
N ASN A 65 15.91 -1.25 -24.70
CA ASN A 65 14.59 -1.06 -25.32
C ASN A 65 13.44 -1.26 -24.32
N THR A 66 13.73 -1.22 -23.02
CA THR A 66 12.71 -1.41 -21.97
C THR A 66 11.98 -0.09 -21.76
N SER A 67 10.73 0.00 -22.22
CA SER A 67 9.86 1.17 -22.02
C SER A 67 8.84 0.93 -20.90
N ILE A 68 8.98 1.66 -19.81
CA ILE A 68 8.15 1.63 -18.62
C ILE A 68 7.09 2.74 -18.72
N LYS A 69 5.82 2.34 -18.71
CA LYS A 69 4.69 3.25 -18.91
C LYS A 69 4.14 3.75 -17.58
N VAL A 70 3.98 5.07 -17.49
CA VAL A 70 3.16 5.75 -16.48
C VAL A 70 1.98 6.38 -17.19
N ALA A 71 0.79 5.82 -16.97
CA ALA A 71 -0.44 6.27 -17.60
C ALA A 71 -1.36 6.93 -16.57
N LYS A 72 -2.00 8.03 -16.93
CA LYS A 72 -2.99 8.73 -16.11
C LYS A 72 -4.34 8.72 -16.81
N TYR A 73 -5.38 8.34 -16.09
CA TYR A 73 -6.75 8.32 -16.55
C TYR A 73 -7.57 9.38 -15.81
N SER A 74 -8.59 9.95 -16.47
CA SER A 74 -9.43 10.99 -15.88
C SER A 74 -10.40 10.44 -14.82
N GLY A 75 -10.80 9.18 -14.96
CA GLY A 75 -11.77 8.50 -14.11
C GLY A 75 -11.18 7.32 -13.35
N SER A 76 -12.06 6.40 -12.94
CA SER A 76 -11.71 5.18 -12.20
C SER A 76 -11.49 3.97 -13.11
N ASN A 77 -11.73 4.11 -14.42
CA ASN A 77 -11.55 3.08 -15.44
C ASN A 77 -10.44 3.46 -16.43
N ARG A 78 -10.13 2.55 -17.37
CA ARG A 78 -9.05 2.71 -18.37
C ARG A 78 -9.53 3.26 -19.72
N ALA A 79 -10.72 3.87 -19.77
CA ALA A 79 -11.28 4.36 -21.03
C ALA A 79 -10.63 5.68 -21.47
N ASP A 80 -10.54 6.64 -20.55
CA ASP A 80 -10.16 8.01 -20.87
C ASP A 80 -8.72 8.32 -20.42
N LEU A 81 -7.76 7.98 -21.28
CA LEU A 81 -6.33 8.27 -21.07
C LEU A 81 -6.08 9.78 -21.21
N VAL A 82 -5.55 10.40 -20.15
CA VAL A 82 -5.24 11.83 -20.07
C VAL A 82 -3.77 12.09 -20.38
N GLU A 83 -2.88 11.26 -19.84
CA GLU A 83 -1.43 11.41 -20.00
C GLU A 83 -0.80 10.02 -20.10
N SER A 84 0.21 9.89 -20.95
CA SER A 84 1.08 8.70 -20.99
C SER A 84 2.51 9.16 -21.12
N ASN A 85 3.31 8.86 -20.11
CA ASN A 85 4.75 9.07 -20.13
C ASN A 85 5.45 7.72 -20.26
N GLU A 86 6.56 7.71 -20.98
CA GLU A 86 7.44 6.55 -21.10
C GLU A 86 8.78 6.87 -20.47
N TYR A 87 9.23 5.99 -19.58
CA TYR A 87 10.52 6.03 -18.91
C TYR A 87 11.32 4.80 -19.31
N GLY A 88 12.65 4.87 -19.29
CA GLY A 88 13.51 3.76 -19.75
C GLY A 88 14.09 4.03 -21.12
N ASN A 89 14.37 2.95 -21.87
CA ASN A 89 15.35 2.92 -22.96
C ASN A 89 16.75 3.42 -22.54
N GLU A 90 17.00 3.39 -21.23
CA GLU A 90 18.18 3.87 -20.54
C GLU A 90 18.40 3.04 -19.26
N CYS A 91 19.43 3.36 -18.49
CA CYS A 91 19.76 2.62 -17.26
C CYS A 91 18.53 2.46 -16.35
N LEU A 92 18.21 1.22 -15.97
CA LEU A 92 17.03 0.91 -15.17
C LEU A 92 16.93 1.72 -13.87
N VAL A 93 18.07 1.97 -13.21
CA VAL A 93 18.14 2.79 -11.98
C VAL A 93 17.65 4.22 -12.24
N LYS A 94 18.03 4.80 -13.38
CA LYS A 94 17.60 6.15 -13.77
C LYS A 94 16.10 6.18 -14.04
N ALA A 95 15.58 5.20 -14.77
CA ALA A 95 14.16 5.05 -15.01
C ALA A 95 13.37 4.90 -13.70
N THR A 96 13.88 4.14 -12.71
CA THR A 96 13.26 4.05 -11.38
C THR A 96 13.17 5.42 -10.72
N LYS A 97 14.26 6.19 -10.67
CA LYS A 97 14.27 7.53 -10.06
C LYS A 97 13.27 8.47 -10.74
N GLN A 98 13.22 8.49 -12.07
CA GLN A 98 12.27 9.30 -12.83
C GLN A 98 10.81 8.93 -12.57
N VAL A 99 10.49 7.63 -12.45
CA VAL A 99 9.13 7.18 -12.11
C VAL A 99 8.74 7.59 -10.69
N ILE A 100 9.68 7.52 -9.73
CA ILE A 100 9.48 8.03 -8.37
C ILE A 100 9.14 9.53 -8.43
N ASP A 101 9.93 10.32 -9.16
CA ASP A 101 9.74 11.77 -9.28
C ASP A 101 8.40 12.11 -9.94
N LYS A 102 8.01 11.40 -11.00
CA LYS A 102 6.72 11.59 -11.66
C LYS A 102 5.56 11.26 -10.73
N ILE A 103 5.60 10.12 -10.03
CA ILE A 103 4.52 9.76 -9.10
C ILE A 103 4.47 10.73 -7.92
N ALA A 104 5.61 11.24 -7.44
CA ALA A 104 5.66 12.27 -6.41
C ALA A 104 5.01 13.59 -6.89
N LEU A 105 5.21 13.97 -8.16
CA LEU A 105 4.56 15.14 -8.77
C LEU A 105 3.04 14.98 -8.87
N GLU A 106 2.56 13.77 -9.13
CA GLU A 106 1.13 13.45 -9.18
C GLU A 106 0.50 13.35 -7.78
N ASN A 107 1.29 12.95 -6.77
CA ASN A 107 0.89 12.91 -5.37
C ASN A 107 0.88 14.32 -4.73
N ARG A 108 0.10 15.23 -5.33
CA ARG A 108 0.02 16.63 -4.93
C ARG A 108 -0.40 16.79 -3.47
N THR A 109 0.18 17.79 -2.81
CA THR A 109 -0.21 18.20 -1.46
C THR A 109 -1.58 18.88 -1.49
N ALA A 110 -2.60 18.19 -1.00
CA ALA A 110 -3.89 18.79 -0.68
C ALA A 110 -3.74 19.70 0.54
N THR A 111 -4.31 20.91 0.45
CA THR A 111 -4.40 21.83 1.58
C THR A 111 -5.83 21.82 2.11
N LYS A 112 -6.00 21.58 3.41
CA LYS A 112 -7.26 21.78 4.13
C LYS A 112 -7.08 22.91 5.13
N ILE A 113 -7.87 23.97 5.00
CA ILE A 113 -7.93 25.06 5.98
C ILE A 113 -8.97 24.69 7.03
N THR A 114 -8.53 24.52 8.28
CA THR A 114 -9.44 24.33 9.42
C THR A 114 -9.67 25.67 10.12
N SER A 115 -10.56 25.69 11.12
CA SER A 115 -10.86 26.90 11.90
C SER A 115 -9.70 27.43 12.75
N LYS A 116 -8.62 26.65 12.92
CA LYS A 116 -7.43 27.06 13.70
C LYS A 116 -6.12 26.94 12.92
N GLU A 117 -5.99 25.96 12.02
CA GLU A 117 -4.72 25.63 11.38
C GLU A 117 -4.88 25.21 9.92
N ARG A 118 -3.85 25.48 9.11
CA ARG A 118 -3.70 24.94 7.76
C ARG A 118 -3.04 23.57 7.85
N GLN A 119 -3.75 22.53 7.42
CA GLN A 119 -3.20 21.17 7.31
C GLN A 119 -2.87 20.87 5.86
N GLN A 120 -1.67 20.36 5.62
CA GLN A 120 -1.21 19.90 4.31
C GLN A 120 -1.04 18.38 4.38
N PHE A 121 -1.63 17.65 3.44
CA PHE A 121 -1.46 16.21 3.34
C PHE A 121 -1.36 15.79 1.88
N GLN A 122 -0.59 14.74 1.63
CA GLN A 122 -0.53 14.08 0.32
C GLN A 122 -1.67 13.07 0.18
N LEU A 123 -2.16 12.89 -1.05
CA LEU A 123 -3.25 11.96 -1.36
C LEU A 123 -2.86 10.52 -1.05
N TRP A 124 -1.60 10.15 -1.29
CA TRP A 124 -1.04 8.84 -1.01
C TRP A 124 0.15 8.94 -0.07
N ASN A 125 0.39 7.90 0.73
CA ASN A 125 1.61 7.85 1.54
C ASN A 125 2.86 7.73 0.64
N PRO A 126 3.80 8.69 0.68
CA PRO A 126 4.96 8.72 -0.22
C PRO A 126 5.97 7.61 0.07
N ILE A 127 6.08 7.18 1.33
CA ILE A 127 7.00 6.13 1.77
C ILE A 127 6.56 4.78 1.18
N ALA A 128 5.28 4.45 1.33
CA ALA A 128 4.71 3.22 0.76
C ALA A 128 4.74 3.22 -0.78
N LEU A 129 4.47 4.36 -1.43
CA LEU A 129 4.58 4.47 -2.89
C LEU A 129 6.02 4.26 -3.36
N ARG A 130 7.00 4.92 -2.73
CA ARG A 130 8.43 4.72 -3.06
C ARG A 130 8.82 3.25 -2.96
N GLU A 131 8.43 2.59 -1.87
CA GLU A 131 8.71 1.18 -1.63
C GLU A 131 8.08 0.28 -2.70
N ALA A 132 6.82 0.53 -3.03
CA ALA A 132 6.10 -0.23 -4.04
C ALA A 132 6.66 -0.06 -5.46
N ILE A 133 7.06 1.16 -5.82
CA ILE A 133 7.71 1.45 -7.10
C ILE A 133 9.02 0.66 -7.19
N ILE A 134 9.88 0.78 -6.18
CA ILE A 134 11.17 0.10 -6.21
C ILE A 134 11.01 -1.42 -6.22
N ASN A 135 10.08 -1.96 -5.43
CA ASN A 135 9.76 -3.39 -5.47
C ASN A 135 9.26 -3.82 -6.86
N ALA A 136 8.47 -3.00 -7.54
CA ALA A 136 8.06 -3.26 -8.91
C ALA A 136 9.25 -3.27 -9.89
N PHE A 137 10.27 -2.45 -9.70
CA PHE A 137 11.47 -2.50 -10.54
C PHE A 137 12.37 -3.70 -10.23
N VAL A 138 12.60 -4.01 -8.96
CA VAL A 138 13.59 -5.02 -8.54
C VAL A 138 13.04 -6.44 -8.64
N HIS A 139 11.76 -6.66 -8.33
CA HIS A 139 11.16 -8.00 -8.26
C HIS A 139 10.37 -8.42 -9.51
N ASN A 140 10.21 -7.53 -10.50
CA ASN A 140 9.51 -7.85 -11.75
C ASN A 140 10.19 -8.98 -12.54
N ASP A 141 9.39 -9.84 -13.14
CA ASP A 141 9.87 -10.88 -14.03
C ASP A 141 10.14 -10.33 -15.43
N TYR A 142 11.41 -10.01 -15.69
CA TYR A 142 11.85 -9.50 -16.97
C TYR A 142 12.20 -10.60 -18.00
N THR A 143 12.01 -11.88 -17.69
CA THR A 143 12.42 -12.97 -18.60
C THR A 143 11.66 -12.98 -19.93
N ASN A 144 10.47 -12.35 -19.97
CA ASN A 144 9.66 -12.14 -21.17
C ASN A 144 9.65 -10.67 -21.62
N GLU A 145 10.61 -9.86 -21.17
CA GLU A 145 10.77 -8.44 -21.53
C GLU A 145 9.55 -7.55 -21.18
N ILE A 146 8.71 -7.97 -20.22
CA ILE A 146 7.54 -7.20 -19.76
C ILE A 146 7.97 -6.28 -18.62
N PRO A 147 7.93 -4.94 -18.79
CA PRO A 147 8.25 -4.00 -17.71
C PRO A 147 7.08 -3.82 -16.73
N PRO A 148 7.35 -3.33 -15.51
CA PRO A 148 6.28 -2.92 -14.62
C PRO A 148 5.48 -1.75 -15.21
N LYS A 149 4.20 -1.69 -14.87
CA LYS A 149 3.26 -0.67 -15.35
C LYS A 149 2.68 0.12 -14.18
N PHE A 150 2.60 1.43 -14.36
CA PHE A 150 2.09 2.37 -13.36
C PHE A 150 0.87 3.09 -13.93
N GLU A 151 -0.26 3.02 -13.23
CA GLU A 151 -1.53 3.60 -13.67
C GLU A 151 -2.10 4.48 -12.57
N ILE A 152 -2.36 5.75 -12.90
CA ILE A 152 -2.89 6.76 -11.99
C ILE A 152 -4.33 7.03 -12.39
N PHE A 153 -5.25 6.80 -11.47
CA PHE A 153 -6.68 7.06 -11.63
C PHE A 153 -7.09 8.24 -10.75
N ALA A 154 -8.34 8.68 -10.89
CA ALA A 154 -8.88 9.75 -10.06
C ALA A 154 -8.85 9.43 -8.56
N ASP A 155 -8.99 8.15 -8.20
CA ASP A 155 -9.18 7.67 -6.83
C ASP A 155 -8.04 6.78 -6.31
N ARG A 156 -7.12 6.33 -7.16
CA ARG A 156 -6.07 5.38 -6.78
C ARG A 156 -4.87 5.37 -7.71
N ILE A 157 -3.78 4.76 -7.25
CA ILE A 157 -2.64 4.35 -8.08
C ILE A 157 -2.58 2.83 -8.12
N GLU A 158 -2.46 2.25 -9.31
CA GLU A 158 -2.19 0.82 -9.52
C GLU A 158 -0.74 0.64 -10.01
N ILE A 159 0.02 -0.22 -9.34
CA ILE A 159 1.36 -0.64 -9.75
C ILE A 159 1.29 -2.13 -10.06
N THR A 160 1.57 -2.50 -11.31
CA THR A 160 1.52 -3.91 -11.76
C THR A 160 2.90 -4.37 -12.21
N SER A 161 3.38 -5.44 -11.57
CA SER A 161 4.60 -6.14 -11.96
C SER A 161 4.26 -7.46 -12.65
N ALA A 162 5.05 -7.82 -13.66
CA ALA A 162 5.04 -9.15 -14.25
C ALA A 162 5.64 -10.19 -13.29
N GLY A 163 5.10 -11.40 -13.35
CA GLY A 163 5.39 -12.50 -12.44
C GLY A 163 4.49 -12.53 -11.21
N GLY A 164 4.08 -13.74 -10.80
CA GLY A 164 3.49 -13.99 -9.50
C GLY A 164 4.53 -14.06 -8.38
N LEU A 165 4.12 -14.59 -7.22
CA LEU A 165 5.05 -14.85 -6.11
C LEU A 165 6.17 -15.81 -6.55
N PRO A 166 7.43 -15.58 -6.10
CA PRO A 166 8.52 -16.51 -6.32
C PRO A 166 8.17 -17.93 -5.86
N GLU A 167 8.69 -18.94 -6.55
CA GLU A 167 8.54 -20.33 -6.14
C GLU A 167 9.07 -20.54 -4.72
N GLY A 168 8.26 -21.16 -3.87
CA GLY A 168 8.59 -21.40 -2.47
C GLY A 168 8.30 -20.22 -1.52
N LEU A 169 7.76 -19.10 -2.01
CA LEU A 169 7.29 -18.01 -1.16
C LEU A 169 5.76 -18.02 -1.08
N SER A 170 5.22 -18.30 0.11
CA SER A 170 3.78 -18.20 0.36
C SER A 170 3.31 -16.75 0.53
N LYS A 171 2.00 -16.52 0.38
CA LYS A 171 1.41 -15.20 0.66
C LYS A 171 1.63 -14.76 2.11
N GLN A 172 1.60 -15.72 3.05
CA GLN A 172 1.83 -15.43 4.45
C GLN A 172 3.25 -14.90 4.68
N GLU A 173 4.26 -15.64 4.22
CA GLU A 173 5.67 -15.24 4.32
C GLU A 173 5.93 -13.91 3.61
N PHE A 174 5.33 -13.69 2.44
CA PHE A 174 5.39 -12.41 1.74
C PHE A 174 4.93 -11.25 2.63
N PHE A 175 3.80 -11.40 3.33
CA PHE A 175 3.27 -10.37 4.23
C PHE A 175 4.03 -10.24 5.56
N GLU A 176 4.75 -11.28 5.98
CA GLU A 176 5.67 -11.25 7.13
C GLU A 176 7.01 -10.56 6.78
N GLY A 177 7.21 -10.18 5.52
CA GLY A 177 8.40 -9.47 5.06
C GLY A 177 9.52 -10.38 4.55
N PHE A 178 9.27 -11.69 4.39
CA PHE A 178 10.24 -12.58 3.77
C PHE A 178 10.45 -12.18 2.30
N SER A 179 11.71 -11.99 1.93
CA SER A 179 12.10 -11.60 0.57
C SER A 179 12.91 -12.69 -0.09
N VAL A 180 12.42 -13.15 -1.24
CA VAL A 180 13.14 -14.04 -2.16
C VAL A 180 13.44 -13.26 -3.43
N PRO A 181 14.65 -12.69 -3.58
CA PRO A 181 14.99 -11.89 -4.75
C PRO A 181 14.97 -12.72 -6.03
N ARG A 182 14.09 -12.33 -6.97
CA ARG A 182 14.04 -12.90 -8.33
C ARG A 182 15.25 -12.49 -9.16
N ASN A 183 15.61 -11.20 -9.06
CA ASN A 183 16.73 -10.59 -9.78
C ASN A 183 17.81 -10.19 -8.75
N LYS A 184 18.74 -11.09 -8.47
CA LYS A 184 19.75 -10.88 -7.40
C LYS A 184 20.72 -9.75 -7.73
N GLU A 185 21.04 -9.60 -9.00
CA GLU A 185 21.94 -8.60 -9.54
C GLU A 185 21.31 -7.21 -9.38
N LEU A 186 20.03 -7.07 -9.74
CA LEU A 186 19.28 -5.83 -9.53
C LEU A 186 19.12 -5.51 -8.04
N MET A 187 18.78 -6.51 -7.22
CA MET A 187 18.66 -6.32 -5.76
C MET A 187 19.98 -5.83 -5.14
N ARG A 188 21.11 -6.43 -5.54
CA ARG A 188 22.43 -6.00 -5.07
C ARG A 188 22.74 -4.57 -5.48
N ILE A 189 22.53 -4.22 -6.74
CA ILE A 189 22.82 -2.87 -7.25
C ILE A 189 21.91 -1.82 -6.58
N PHE A 190 20.62 -2.09 -6.46
CA PHE A 190 19.70 -1.17 -5.80
C PHE A 190 20.00 -1.01 -4.30
N LYS A 191 20.54 -2.05 -3.65
CA LYS A 191 21.04 -1.96 -2.28
C LYS A 191 22.31 -1.09 -2.19
N ASP A 192 23.29 -1.33 -3.06
CA ASP A 192 24.54 -0.55 -3.10
C ASP A 192 24.24 0.95 -3.31
N LEU A 193 23.17 1.27 -4.05
CA LEU A 193 22.71 2.63 -4.33
C LEU A 193 21.68 3.17 -3.32
N GLU A 194 21.52 2.51 -2.16
CA GLU A 194 20.63 2.91 -1.06
C GLU A 194 19.14 3.10 -1.48
N LEU A 195 18.72 2.42 -2.55
CA LEU A 195 17.32 2.43 -3.00
C LEU A 195 16.47 1.44 -2.21
N VAL A 196 17.04 0.30 -1.81
CA VAL A 196 16.37 -0.79 -1.06
C VAL A 196 17.12 -1.15 0.22
N GLU A 197 16.38 -1.50 1.27
CA GLU A 197 16.91 -2.14 2.47
C GLU A 197 16.77 -3.67 2.40
N GLN A 198 17.84 -4.41 2.68
CA GLN A 198 17.81 -5.88 2.67
C GLN A 198 17.43 -6.49 4.02
N LEU A 199 16.46 -5.88 4.73
CA LEU A 199 16.00 -6.33 6.04
C LEU A 199 14.56 -6.89 6.01
N GLY A 200 13.94 -6.98 4.84
CA GLY A 200 12.54 -7.42 4.72
C GLY A 200 11.53 -6.38 5.21
N SER A 201 11.96 -5.14 5.45
CA SER A 201 11.14 -4.05 5.98
C SER A 201 10.17 -3.46 4.95
N GLY A 202 10.37 -3.72 3.66
CA GLY A 202 9.61 -3.08 2.57
C GLY A 202 8.10 -3.37 2.61
N ILE A 203 7.71 -4.64 2.59
CA ILE A 203 6.29 -5.03 2.66
C ILE A 203 5.64 -4.59 3.99
N PRO A 204 6.25 -4.81 5.18
CA PRO A 204 5.75 -4.26 6.43
C PRO A 204 5.51 -2.75 6.39
N ARG A 205 6.41 -1.96 5.79
CA ARG A 205 6.29 -0.50 5.67
C ARG A 205 5.12 -0.07 4.78
N ILE A 206 4.79 -0.84 3.75
CA ILE A 206 3.57 -0.64 2.96
C ILE A 206 2.33 -0.98 3.81
N LEU A 207 2.39 -2.08 4.56
CA LEU A 207 1.30 -2.58 5.39
C LEU A 207 0.92 -1.66 6.55
N GLU A 208 1.83 -0.77 6.98
CA GLU A 208 1.53 0.31 7.95
C GLU A 208 0.45 1.27 7.45
N TYR A 209 0.29 1.44 6.13
CA TYR A 209 -0.61 2.43 5.53
C TYR A 209 -1.70 1.81 4.67
N TYR A 210 -1.48 0.62 4.11
CA TYR A 210 -2.40 -0.05 3.20
C TYR A 210 -2.56 -1.51 3.59
N GLY A 211 -3.79 -2.00 3.68
CA GLY A 211 -4.06 -3.37 4.12
C GLY A 211 -3.60 -4.44 3.12
N LYS A 212 -3.65 -5.71 3.53
CA LYS A 212 -3.31 -6.85 2.66
C LYS A 212 -4.18 -6.92 1.39
N ASP A 213 -5.37 -6.33 1.44
CA ASP A 213 -6.32 -6.18 0.33
C ASP A 213 -5.83 -5.24 -0.77
N SER A 214 -4.83 -4.40 -0.52
CA SER A 214 -4.16 -3.63 -1.58
C SER A 214 -3.37 -4.51 -2.55
N PHE A 215 -3.14 -5.79 -2.25
CA PHE A 215 -2.33 -6.71 -3.05
C PHE A 215 -3.21 -7.72 -3.82
N GLY A 216 -3.26 -7.56 -5.14
CA GLY A 216 -3.83 -8.52 -6.08
C GLY A 216 -2.78 -9.49 -6.58
N PHE A 217 -2.86 -10.74 -6.13
CA PHE A 217 -1.98 -11.82 -6.62
C PHE A 217 -2.67 -12.61 -7.72
N SER A 218 -1.96 -12.82 -8.82
CA SER A 218 -2.32 -13.77 -9.88
C SER A 218 -1.12 -14.65 -10.22
N GLU A 219 -1.33 -15.64 -11.09
CA GLU A 219 -0.24 -16.51 -11.57
C GLU A 219 0.87 -15.71 -12.27
N ASN A 220 0.47 -14.71 -13.07
CA ASN A 220 1.39 -14.02 -13.98
C ASN A 220 1.68 -12.58 -13.55
N PHE A 221 0.99 -12.03 -12.56
CA PHE A 221 1.14 -10.64 -12.14
C PHE A 221 0.91 -10.45 -10.65
N LEU A 222 1.64 -9.50 -10.08
CA LEU A 222 1.37 -8.88 -8.80
C LEU A 222 0.90 -7.45 -9.05
N ARG A 223 -0.28 -7.09 -8.54
CA ARG A 223 -0.79 -5.72 -8.59
C ARG A 223 -0.96 -5.15 -7.20
N MET A 224 -0.43 -3.95 -6.99
CA MET A 224 -0.66 -3.16 -5.78
C MET A 224 -1.59 -1.99 -6.09
N THR A 225 -2.59 -1.75 -5.23
CA THR A 225 -3.60 -0.70 -5.40
C THR A 225 -3.60 0.24 -4.21
N PHE A 226 -3.23 1.50 -4.44
CA PHE A 226 -3.14 2.54 -3.42
C PHE A 226 -4.32 3.47 -3.55
N MET A 227 -5.32 3.34 -2.67
CA MET A 227 -6.45 4.27 -2.62
C MET A 227 -6.00 5.64 -2.13
N ALA A 228 -6.50 6.70 -2.79
CA ALA A 228 -6.28 8.07 -2.35
C ALA A 228 -6.99 8.30 -1.02
N LYS A 229 -6.37 9.07 -0.13
CA LYS A 229 -7.04 9.62 1.05
C LYS A 229 -8.17 10.54 0.57
N GLU A 230 -9.37 10.36 1.14
CA GLU A 230 -10.53 11.21 0.81
C GLU A 230 -10.16 12.69 0.87
N THR A 231 -10.20 13.34 -0.28
CA THR A 231 -10.15 14.79 -0.36
C THR A 231 -11.54 15.31 -0.04
N ALA A 232 -11.72 15.85 1.16
CA ALA A 232 -12.90 16.65 1.46
C ALA A 232 -12.86 17.94 0.65
N ILE A 233 -13.15 17.88 -0.66
CA ILE A 233 -13.42 19.04 -1.49
C ILE A 233 -14.92 19.32 -1.35
N ALA A 234 -15.19 20.43 -0.69
CA ALA A 234 -16.51 20.98 -0.46
C ALA A 234 -17.22 21.27 -1.79
N ASN A 235 -18.31 20.57 -2.05
CA ASN A 235 -19.45 21.17 -2.73
C ASN A 235 -20.42 21.61 -1.64
N GLY A 236 -20.79 22.89 -1.69
CA GLY A 236 -21.57 23.58 -0.66
C GLY A 236 -22.82 22.82 -0.23
N GLY A 237 -22.92 22.59 1.06
CA GLY A 237 -24.05 21.94 1.70
C GLY A 237 -23.68 21.74 3.17
N VAL A 238 -24.09 22.69 4.01
CA VAL A 238 -23.99 22.60 5.46
C VAL A 238 -24.53 21.24 5.91
N ILE A 239 -23.75 20.50 6.72
CA ILE A 239 -24.17 19.77 7.93
C ILE A 239 -22.95 19.05 8.53
N GLY A 240 -22.51 19.55 9.69
CA GLY A 240 -22.00 18.81 10.86
C GLY A 240 -20.95 17.70 10.71
N GLY A 241 -19.79 17.89 11.37
CA GLY A 241 -19.23 16.83 12.22
C GLY A 241 -17.91 16.17 11.79
N VAL A 242 -16.88 16.94 11.44
CA VAL A 242 -15.55 16.39 11.09
C VAL A 242 -14.65 16.23 12.32
N ILE A 243 -15.07 15.39 13.27
CA ILE A 243 -14.16 14.77 14.26
C ILE A 243 -14.30 13.23 14.24
N GLY A 244 -15.25 12.65 13.50
CA GLY A 244 -15.50 11.20 13.47
C GLY A 244 -14.93 10.43 12.27
N GLY A 245 -14.15 11.05 11.38
CA GLY A 245 -13.77 10.44 10.09
C GLY A 245 -12.60 9.46 10.16
N VAL A 246 -11.49 9.86 10.77
CA VAL A 246 -10.22 9.14 10.65
C VAL A 246 -10.13 7.93 11.58
N ILE A 247 -10.82 7.97 12.71
CA ILE A 247 -10.81 6.87 13.69
C ILE A 247 -11.94 5.86 13.40
N GLY A 248 -13.13 6.31 12.99
CA GLY A 248 -14.29 5.44 12.82
C GLY A 248 -14.27 4.51 11.60
N GLY A 249 -13.46 4.80 10.57
CA GLY A 249 -13.38 3.97 9.36
C GLY A 249 -12.54 2.69 9.55
N VAL A 250 -11.33 2.83 10.10
CA VAL A 250 -10.44 1.70 10.42
C VAL A 250 -11.04 0.85 11.53
N ILE A 251 -11.55 1.50 12.58
CA ILE A 251 -12.17 0.82 13.71
C ILE A 251 -13.50 0.16 13.30
N GLY A 252 -14.33 0.81 12.48
CA GLY A 252 -15.61 0.25 12.03
C GLY A 252 -15.49 -1.06 11.24
N GLY A 253 -14.43 -1.19 10.42
CA GLY A 253 -14.14 -2.42 9.66
C GLY A 253 -13.64 -3.57 10.53
N VAL A 254 -12.71 -3.29 11.45
CA VAL A 254 -12.18 -4.30 12.39
C VAL A 254 -13.26 -4.77 13.36
N ILE A 255 -14.05 -3.83 13.88
CA ILE A 255 -15.10 -4.13 14.84
C ILE A 255 -16.28 -4.87 14.18
N GLY A 256 -16.63 -4.55 12.93
CA GLY A 256 -17.69 -5.25 12.19
C GLY A 256 -17.44 -6.75 12.04
N GLY A 257 -16.17 -7.18 11.98
CA GLY A 257 -15.77 -8.58 11.95
C GLY A 257 -15.93 -9.32 13.29
N VAL A 258 -15.82 -8.60 14.42
CA VAL A 258 -15.88 -9.19 15.78
C VAL A 258 -17.32 -9.26 16.32
N ILE A 259 -18.17 -8.30 15.98
CA ILE A 259 -19.55 -8.17 16.51
C ILE A 259 -20.59 -9.00 15.74
N GLY A 260 -20.23 -9.50 14.56
CA GLY A 260 -21.16 -10.13 13.62
C GLY A 260 -21.93 -9.08 12.80
N GLY A 261 -22.08 -9.35 11.49
CA GLY A 261 -22.56 -8.37 10.52
C GLY A 261 -23.98 -7.84 10.80
N GLU A 262 -24.88 -8.68 11.31
CA GLU A 262 -26.26 -8.28 11.61
C GLU A 262 -26.36 -7.26 12.75
N MET A 263 -25.57 -7.44 13.82
CA MET A 263 -25.55 -6.55 14.97
C MET A 263 -24.86 -5.22 14.64
N SER A 264 -23.75 -5.25 13.87
CA SER A 264 -23.11 -4.03 13.38
C SER A 264 -24.07 -3.20 12.52
N ASN A 265 -24.79 -3.86 11.59
CA ASN A 265 -25.79 -3.21 10.75
C ASN A 265 -26.96 -2.63 11.56
N ALA A 266 -27.42 -3.32 12.60
CA ALA A 266 -28.49 -2.81 13.46
C ALA A 266 -28.06 -1.53 14.19
N ILE A 267 -26.82 -1.47 14.70
CA ILE A 267 -26.24 -0.29 15.35
C ILE A 267 -26.07 0.86 14.34
N ASP A 268 -25.61 0.57 13.12
CA ASP A 268 -25.44 1.57 12.07
C ASP A 268 -26.76 2.20 11.63
N ASN A 269 -27.85 1.43 11.64
CA ASN A 269 -29.20 1.89 11.31
C ASN A 269 -29.92 2.63 12.46
N ALA A 270 -29.34 2.72 13.66
CA ALA A 270 -29.92 3.47 14.78
C ALA A 270 -29.82 5.00 14.54
N THR A 271 -30.83 5.59 13.91
CA THR A 271 -30.87 7.02 13.56
C THR A 271 -30.88 7.95 14.78
N ALA A 272 -31.32 7.46 15.94
CA ALA A 272 -31.33 8.21 17.19
C ALA A 272 -29.93 8.41 17.81
N LEU A 273 -28.89 7.69 17.35
CA LEU A 273 -27.53 7.76 17.87
C LEU A 273 -26.61 8.59 16.97
N THR A 274 -25.73 9.39 17.58
CA THR A 274 -24.67 10.07 16.85
C THR A 274 -23.59 9.08 16.41
N LYS A 275 -22.75 9.47 15.43
CA LYS A 275 -21.63 8.62 14.96
C LYS A 275 -20.73 8.14 16.13
N ARG A 276 -20.38 9.05 17.05
CA ARG A 276 -19.58 8.71 18.24
C ARG A 276 -20.32 7.79 19.21
N GLN A 277 -21.63 7.95 19.38
CA GLN A 277 -22.42 7.05 20.20
C GLN A 277 -22.51 5.64 19.61
N LYS A 278 -22.55 5.52 18.28
CA LYS A 278 -22.51 4.23 17.58
C LYS A 278 -21.16 3.53 17.76
N GLU A 279 -20.05 4.25 17.64
CA GLU A 279 -18.69 3.72 17.89
C GLU A 279 -18.55 3.17 19.33
N VAL A 280 -18.98 3.94 20.34
CA VAL A 280 -19.00 3.49 21.74
C VAL A 280 -19.88 2.26 21.92
N LEU A 281 -21.08 2.24 21.31
CA LEU A 281 -21.99 1.10 21.42
C LEU A 281 -21.44 -0.15 20.74
N LYS A 282 -20.70 -0.01 19.64
CA LYS A 282 -20.01 -1.12 18.97
C LYS A 282 -18.91 -1.70 19.87
N LEU A 283 -18.04 -0.88 20.47
CA LEU A 283 -17.02 -1.37 21.41
C LEU A 283 -17.64 -2.18 22.57
N ILE A 284 -18.74 -1.70 23.12
CA ILE A 284 -19.49 -2.39 24.18
C ILE A 284 -20.16 -3.68 23.67
N ALA A 285 -20.62 -3.72 22.42
CA ALA A 285 -21.18 -4.93 21.82
C ALA A 285 -20.11 -5.99 21.50
N ALA A 286 -18.87 -5.58 21.20
CA ALA A 286 -17.73 -6.48 20.99
C ALA A 286 -17.23 -7.09 22.30
N ASN A 287 -17.25 -6.32 23.39
CA ASN A 287 -16.87 -6.78 24.72
C ASN A 287 -17.83 -6.19 25.76
N THR A 288 -18.81 -6.99 26.19
CA THR A 288 -19.82 -6.56 27.17
C THR A 288 -19.26 -6.32 28.58
N ALA A 289 -18.00 -6.68 28.84
CA ALA A 289 -17.29 -6.41 30.08
C ALA A 289 -16.37 -5.19 30.02
N ILE A 290 -16.30 -4.50 28.86
CA ILE A 290 -15.37 -3.39 28.64
C ILE A 290 -15.57 -2.26 29.66
N THR A 291 -14.45 -1.73 30.15
CA THR A 291 -14.39 -0.65 31.13
C THR A 291 -14.42 0.73 30.46
N TYR A 292 -14.69 1.78 31.26
CA TYR A 292 -14.69 3.16 30.77
C TYR A 292 -13.30 3.60 30.28
N ASN A 293 -12.23 3.09 30.92
CA ASN A 293 -10.85 3.40 30.57
C ASN A 293 -10.46 2.75 29.23
N GLU A 294 -10.78 1.48 29.03
CA GLU A 294 -10.49 0.79 27.77
C GLU A 294 -11.21 1.46 26.59
N ILE A 295 -12.47 1.89 26.76
CA ILE A 295 -13.18 2.67 25.73
C ILE A 295 -12.50 4.03 25.49
N ALA A 296 -11.96 4.65 26.54
CA ALA A 296 -11.28 5.94 26.45
C ALA A 296 -9.97 5.82 25.65
N GLU A 297 -9.18 4.78 25.92
CA GLU A 297 -7.95 4.43 25.19
C GLU A 297 -8.26 4.10 23.72
N ASP A 298 -9.24 3.23 23.45
CA ASP A 298 -9.61 2.80 22.09
C ASP A 298 -10.13 3.94 21.21
N LEU A 299 -10.80 4.93 21.81
CA LEU A 299 -11.36 6.07 21.10
C LEU A 299 -10.47 7.32 21.13
N GLY A 300 -9.38 7.29 21.91
CA GLY A 300 -8.49 8.44 22.10
C GLY A 300 -9.18 9.66 22.73
N ILE A 301 -10.10 9.44 23.68
CA ILE A 301 -10.83 10.49 24.40
C ILE A 301 -10.72 10.30 25.91
N ASN A 302 -11.08 11.30 26.72
CA ASN A 302 -11.06 11.14 28.18
C ASN A 302 -12.27 10.34 28.72
N GLU A 303 -12.10 9.67 29.87
CA GLU A 303 -13.16 8.86 30.51
C GLU A 303 -14.44 9.67 30.82
N SER A 304 -14.30 10.96 31.13
CA SER A 304 -15.45 11.84 31.37
C SER A 304 -16.31 12.03 30.12
N ALA A 305 -15.71 12.08 28.93
CA ALA A 305 -16.41 12.14 27.66
C ALA A 305 -17.06 10.79 27.31
N VAL A 306 -16.38 9.68 27.60
CA VAL A 306 -16.96 8.33 27.50
C VAL A 306 -18.20 8.21 28.37
N GLY A 307 -18.13 8.68 29.63
CA GLY A 307 -19.26 8.69 30.56
C GLY A 307 -20.48 9.45 30.03
N LYS A 308 -20.26 10.62 29.41
CA LYS A 308 -21.33 11.40 28.76
C LYS A 308 -21.97 10.63 27.60
N HIS A 309 -21.17 9.95 26.77
CA HIS A 309 -21.68 9.15 25.66
C HIS A 309 -22.50 7.95 26.15
N ILE A 310 -21.98 7.20 27.14
CA ILE A 310 -22.67 6.04 27.72
C ILE A 310 -24.01 6.44 28.35
N ASN A 311 -24.05 7.54 29.12
CA ASN A 311 -25.30 8.03 29.71
C ASN A 311 -26.31 8.42 28.62
N ALA A 312 -25.88 9.15 27.59
CA ALA A 312 -26.77 9.51 26.49
C ALA A 312 -27.28 8.30 25.69
N ILE A 313 -26.51 7.21 25.59
CA ILE A 313 -26.95 5.97 24.94
C ILE A 313 -27.97 5.22 25.82
N LYS A 314 -27.76 5.20 27.15
CA LYS A 314 -28.71 4.64 28.12
C LYS A 314 -30.04 5.39 28.12
N ASP A 315 -30.00 6.73 28.13
CA ASP A 315 -31.18 7.59 28.11
C ASP A 315 -32.02 7.37 26.85
N LYS A 316 -31.36 7.05 25.73
CA LYS A 316 -31.99 6.70 24.46
C LYS A 316 -32.45 5.24 24.38
N GLY A 317 -32.22 4.43 25.42
CA GLY A 317 -32.71 3.06 25.53
C GLY A 317 -31.89 1.99 24.81
N PHE A 318 -30.74 2.33 24.23
CA PHE A 318 -29.93 1.39 23.43
C PHE A 318 -28.94 0.57 24.27
N LEU A 319 -28.80 0.89 25.56
CA LEU A 319 -27.85 0.24 26.46
C LEU A 319 -28.44 0.08 27.87
N GLY A 320 -28.34 -1.13 28.41
CA GLY A 320 -28.68 -1.47 29.79
C GLY A 320 -27.50 -2.09 30.54
N ARG A 321 -27.64 -2.24 31.85
CA ARG A 321 -26.67 -2.96 32.68
C ARG A 321 -27.36 -4.14 33.36
N LYS A 322 -26.79 -5.33 33.26
CA LYS A 322 -27.28 -6.54 33.94
C LYS A 322 -26.36 -6.82 35.12
N GLU A 323 -26.92 -6.92 36.32
CA GLU A 323 -26.25 -7.32 37.58
C GLU A 323 -25.31 -6.28 38.25
N GLY A 324 -25.87 -5.15 38.71
CA GLY A 324 -25.21 -4.28 39.69
C GLY A 324 -23.92 -3.56 39.23
N THR A 325 -23.10 -3.09 40.18
CA THR A 325 -21.92 -2.22 39.93
C THR A 325 -20.75 -2.91 39.23
N ARG A 326 -20.73 -4.25 39.16
CA ARG A 326 -19.75 -5.07 38.41
C ARG A 326 -20.39 -5.91 37.30
N GLY A 327 -21.61 -5.55 36.90
CA GLY A 327 -22.37 -6.26 35.89
C GLY A 327 -21.96 -5.93 34.46
N TYR A 328 -22.33 -6.81 33.53
CA TYR A 328 -22.08 -6.69 32.10
C TYR A 328 -23.05 -5.70 31.43
N TRP A 329 -22.60 -5.16 30.31
CA TRP A 329 -23.41 -4.32 29.43
C TRP A 329 -24.37 -5.17 28.59
N GLU A 330 -25.62 -4.75 28.50
CA GLU A 330 -26.64 -5.36 27.62
C GLU A 330 -27.02 -4.36 26.53
N VAL A 331 -26.66 -4.68 25.29
CA VAL A 331 -26.96 -3.83 24.13
C VAL A 331 -28.39 -4.15 23.64
N LYS A 332 -29.23 -3.12 23.54
CA LYS A 332 -30.66 -3.24 23.20
C LYS A 332 -30.91 -2.61 21.84
N VAL A 333 -30.47 -3.26 20.78
CA VAL A 333 -30.84 -2.87 19.40
C VAL A 333 -31.94 -3.82 18.92
N SER A 334 -33.19 -3.56 19.30
CA SER A 334 -34.30 -4.39 18.85
C SER A 334 -34.60 -4.14 17.38
N SER A 335 -34.57 -5.20 16.58
CA SER A 335 -35.42 -5.30 15.39
C SER A 335 -36.87 -5.17 15.86
N ARG A 336 -37.65 -4.27 15.25
CA ARG A 336 -39.10 -4.26 15.45
C ARG A 336 -39.64 -5.61 14.96
N LYS A 337 -39.87 -6.58 15.86
CA LYS A 337 -40.96 -7.54 15.65
C LYS A 337 -42.25 -6.73 15.70
N LYS A 338 -42.94 -6.61 14.57
CA LYS A 338 -44.36 -6.25 14.55
C LYS A 338 -45.05 -7.18 15.55
N LYS A 339 -45.69 -6.60 16.56
CA LYS A 339 -46.78 -7.26 17.26
C LYS A 339 -47.97 -7.22 16.30
N ASP A 340 -48.38 -8.38 15.83
CA ASP A 340 -49.75 -8.61 15.41
C ASP A 340 -50.68 -8.58 16.62
#